data_AF-A0A1U7DF86-F1
#
_entry.id   AF-A0A1U7DF86-F1
#
_cell.length_a   1.000
_cell.length_b   1.000
_cell.length_c   1.000
_cell.angle_alpha   90.00
_cell.angle_beta   90.00
_cell.angle_gamma   90.00
#
_symmetry.space_group_name_H-M   'P 1'
#
loop_
_entity.id
_entity.type
_entity.pdbx_description
1 polymer ?
#
loop_
_entity_poly.entity_id
_entity_poly.type
_entity_poly.pdbx_seq_one_letter_code
_entity_poly.pdbx_strand_id
1 'polypeptide(L)'
;MADRLRAEMFRALIARTGGFDAACAVIEAATGEAPHRSTVSQVQNGNAMVPGHWAEILENASGYFPFFNMRRRELEQRAEDGASSPLDLSSAAAKEGGEAISWGLKAIASGKAGDAARAAVEHREAADAHTRCANHFETQGTATVTPVSGKATPLREVSR
;
A
#
# COMPACT_ATOMS: atom_id res chain seq x y z
N MET A 1 17.42 1.56 8.05
CA MET A 1 18.20 0.84 7.00
C MET A 1 17.59 1.04 5.61
N ALA A 2 16.27 0.90 5.45
CA ALA A 2 15.58 1.07 4.15
C ALA A 2 15.80 2.45 3.49
N ASP A 3 15.83 3.54 4.27
CA ASP A 3 15.97 4.89 3.70
C ASP A 3 17.34 5.15 3.08
N ARG A 4 18.41 4.57 3.62
CA ARG A 4 19.76 4.65 3.03
C ARG A 4 19.84 3.88 1.72
N LEU A 5 19.23 2.70 1.64
CA LEU A 5 19.15 1.93 0.40
C LEU A 5 18.40 2.72 -0.70
N ARG A 6 17.24 3.30 -0.35
CA ARG A 6 16.46 4.14 -1.27
C ARG A 6 17.25 5.36 -1.73
N ALA A 7 17.99 6.02 -0.83
CA ALA A 7 18.86 7.14 -1.20
C ALA A 7 19.97 6.74 -2.19
N GLU A 8 20.63 5.60 -1.98
CA GLU A 8 21.65 5.09 -2.92
C GLU A 8 21.05 4.69 -4.27
N MET A 9 19.87 4.08 -4.30
CA MET A 9 19.15 3.78 -5.55
C MET A 9 18.79 5.08 -6.29
N PHE A 10 18.33 6.10 -5.57
CA PHE A 10 18.02 7.41 -6.15
C PHE A 10 19.27 8.11 -6.69
N ARG A 11 20.40 8.03 -5.97
CA ARG A 11 21.70 8.51 -6.44
C ARG A 11 22.14 7.81 -7.72
N ALA A 12 21.97 6.49 -7.82
CA ALA A 12 22.27 5.73 -9.02
C ALA A 12 21.40 6.14 -10.21
N LEU A 13 20.12 6.45 -9.98
CA LEU A 13 19.22 6.99 -11.00
C LEU A 13 19.67 8.36 -11.50
N ILE A 14 20.04 9.28 -10.59
CA ILE A 14 20.59 10.59 -10.97
C ILE A 14 21.82 10.42 -11.86
N ALA A 15 22.76 9.53 -11.48
CA ALA A 15 23.95 9.27 -12.28
C ALA A 15 23.61 8.73 -13.68
N ARG A 16 22.66 7.80 -13.79
CA ARG A 16 22.24 7.20 -15.07
C ARG A 16 21.45 8.16 -15.97
N THR A 17 20.78 9.14 -15.38
CA THR A 17 20.03 10.17 -16.12
C THR A 17 20.96 11.23 -16.73
N GLY A 18 22.27 11.18 -16.44
CA GLY A 18 23.25 12.15 -16.92
C GLY A 18 23.74 13.12 -15.83
N GLY A 19 23.45 12.83 -14.56
CA GLY A 19 23.88 13.63 -13.43
C GLY A 19 22.78 14.55 -12.88
N PHE A 20 23.17 15.37 -11.90
CA PHE A 20 22.24 16.12 -11.06
C PHE A 20 21.35 17.10 -11.86
N ASP A 21 21.94 17.90 -12.75
CA ASP A 21 21.21 18.89 -13.54
C ASP A 21 20.26 18.22 -14.54
N ALA A 22 20.70 17.13 -15.18
CA ALA A 22 19.86 16.34 -16.09
C ALA A 22 18.66 15.73 -15.36
N ALA A 23 18.88 15.17 -14.16
CA ALA A 23 17.79 14.63 -13.34
C ALA A 23 16.77 15.72 -12.94
N CYS A 24 17.24 16.92 -12.57
CA CYS A 24 16.34 18.03 -12.24
C CYS A 24 15.50 18.45 -13.47
N ALA A 25 16.14 18.58 -14.64
CA ALA A 25 15.45 18.95 -15.87
C ALA A 25 14.44 17.89 -16.32
N VAL A 26 14.76 16.60 -16.16
CA VAL A 26 13.83 15.50 -16.45
C VAL A 26 12.62 15.52 -15.52
N ILE A 27 12.84 15.78 -14.22
CA ILE A 27 11.75 15.92 -13.26
C ILE A 27 10.86 17.12 -13.63
N GLU A 28 11.47 18.29 -13.86
CA GLU A 28 10.76 19.50 -14.26
C GLU A 28 9.93 19.30 -15.52
N ALA A 29 10.50 18.65 -16.55
CA ALA A 29 9.79 18.36 -17.78
C ALA A 29 8.58 17.44 -17.58
N ALA A 30 8.63 16.53 -16.61
CA ALA A 30 7.55 15.59 -16.32
C ALA A 30 6.48 16.15 -15.37
N THR A 31 6.86 16.99 -14.40
CA THR A 31 5.94 17.54 -13.39
C THR A 31 5.42 18.93 -13.72
N GLY A 32 6.07 19.66 -14.63
CA GLY A 32 5.81 21.08 -14.89
C GLY A 32 6.38 22.02 -13.81
N GLU A 33 7.05 21.48 -12.79
CA GLU A 33 7.63 22.25 -11.69
C GLU A 33 9.07 21.84 -11.42
N ALA A 34 9.98 22.82 -11.44
CA ALA A 34 11.39 22.58 -11.16
C ALA A 34 11.60 22.16 -9.70
N PRO A 35 12.20 20.99 -9.44
CA PRO A 35 12.50 20.61 -8.07
C PRO A 35 13.57 21.53 -7.49
N HIS A 36 13.38 21.97 -6.24
CA HIS A 36 14.40 22.78 -5.59
C HIS A 36 15.68 21.96 -5.39
N ARG A 37 16.83 22.49 -5.85
CA ARG A 37 18.12 21.76 -5.85
C ARG A 37 18.51 21.24 -4.46
N SER A 38 18.23 22.02 -3.41
CA SER A 38 18.52 21.58 -2.03
C SER A 38 17.71 20.36 -1.64
N THR A 39 16.47 20.24 -2.10
CA THR A 39 15.60 19.07 -1.84
C THR A 39 16.15 17.83 -2.51
N VAL A 40 16.52 17.92 -3.79
CA VAL A 40 17.14 16.79 -4.51
C VAL A 40 18.43 16.35 -3.81
N SER A 41 19.25 17.30 -3.35
CA SER A 41 20.46 17.02 -2.58
C SER A 41 20.18 16.34 -1.24
N GLN A 42 19.15 16.79 -0.49
CA GLN A 42 18.75 16.14 0.76
C GLN A 42 18.29 14.70 0.53
N VAL A 43 17.52 14.45 -0.52
CA VAL A 43 17.07 13.11 -0.90
C VAL A 43 18.25 12.22 -1.29
N GLN A 44 19.15 12.70 -2.16
CA GLN A 44 20.33 11.96 -2.62
C GLN A 44 21.30 11.60 -1.47
N ASN A 45 21.32 12.38 -0.41
CA ASN A 45 22.15 12.13 0.77
C ASN A 45 21.41 11.35 1.88
N GLY A 46 20.16 10.94 1.64
CA GLY A 46 19.36 10.21 2.61
C GLY A 46 18.93 11.04 3.82
N ASN A 47 19.00 12.37 3.71
CA ASN A 47 18.50 13.32 4.71
C ASN A 47 17.00 13.61 4.54
N ALA A 48 16.42 13.21 3.41
CA ALA A 48 15.00 13.28 3.12
C ALA A 48 14.52 12.00 2.42
N MET A 49 13.24 11.69 2.58
CA MET A 49 12.60 10.56 1.90
C MET A 49 12.57 10.79 0.38
N VAL A 50 12.82 9.73 -0.39
CA VAL A 50 12.71 9.77 -1.86
C VAL A 50 11.23 9.91 -2.26
N PRO A 51 10.85 11.00 -2.97
CA PRO A 51 9.50 11.10 -3.52
C PRO A 51 9.28 10.01 -4.56
N GLY A 52 8.25 9.19 -4.37
CA GLY A 52 8.01 8.02 -5.23
C GLY A 52 7.84 8.37 -6.71
N HIS A 53 7.16 9.47 -7.01
CA HIS A 53 6.96 9.95 -8.37
C HIS A 53 8.28 10.43 -9.02
N TRP A 54 9.22 11.02 -8.27
CA TRP A 54 10.54 11.38 -8.81
C TRP A 54 11.35 10.13 -9.15
N ALA A 55 11.30 9.09 -8.30
CA ALA A 55 11.95 7.82 -8.61
C ALA A 55 11.39 7.24 -9.91
N GLU A 56 10.06 7.14 -10.05
CA GLU A 56 9.41 6.61 -11.25
C GLU A 56 9.78 7.38 -12.53
N ILE A 57 9.78 8.71 -12.48
CA ILE A 57 10.17 9.56 -13.61
C ILE A 57 11.62 9.25 -14.04
N LEU A 58 12.55 9.17 -13.09
CA LEU A 58 13.96 8.88 -13.39
C LEU A 58 14.18 7.42 -13.82
N GLU A 59 13.40 6.47 -13.32
CA GLU A 59 13.40 5.08 -13.79
C GLU A 59 13.00 5.01 -15.27
N ASN A 60 11.92 5.69 -15.63
CA ASN A 60 11.44 5.76 -17.02
C ASN A 60 12.45 6.46 -17.94
N ALA A 61 13.06 7.57 -17.49
CA ALA A 61 14.04 8.30 -18.28
C ALA A 61 15.37 7.54 -18.47
N SER A 62 15.79 6.77 -17.46
CA SER A 62 17.05 6.03 -17.49
C SER A 62 16.94 4.60 -18.02
N GLY A 63 15.72 4.05 -18.13
CA GLY A 63 15.48 2.63 -18.43
C GLY A 63 15.99 1.67 -17.34
N TYR A 64 16.36 2.19 -16.17
CA TYR A 64 16.86 1.43 -15.03
C TYR A 64 15.82 1.48 -13.91
N PHE A 65 15.29 0.32 -13.51
CA PHE A 65 14.08 0.22 -12.68
C PHE A 65 14.32 -0.37 -11.26
N PRO A 66 15.21 0.18 -10.41
CA PRO A 66 15.52 -0.40 -9.10
C PRO A 66 14.37 -0.30 -8.08
N PHE A 67 13.62 0.80 -8.04
CA PHE A 67 12.47 0.98 -7.13
C PHE A 67 11.29 0.11 -7.54
N PHE A 68 10.98 0.05 -8.83
CA PHE A 68 9.96 -0.86 -9.34
C PHE A 68 10.31 -2.31 -8.99
N ASN A 69 11.56 -2.75 -9.24
CA ASN A 69 11.99 -4.11 -8.94
C ASN A 69 11.96 -4.42 -7.43
N MET A 70 12.35 -3.47 -6.58
CA MET A 70 12.26 -3.62 -5.13
C MET A 70 10.79 -3.77 -4.70
N ARG A 71 9.89 -2.90 -5.19
CA ARG A 71 8.46 -2.97 -4.88
C ARG A 71 7.83 -4.27 -5.37
N ARG A 72 8.18 -4.72 -6.59
CA ARG A 72 7.72 -6.00 -7.13
C ARG A 72 8.11 -7.15 -6.21
N ARG A 73 9.38 -7.22 -5.77
CA ARG A 73 9.84 -8.25 -4.84
C ARG A 73 9.13 -8.18 -3.48
N GLU A 74 8.89 -6.97 -2.97
CA GLU A 74 8.11 -6.79 -1.73
C GLU A 74 6.67 -7.32 -1.88
N LEU A 75 6.05 -7.14 -3.05
CA LEU A 75 4.72 -7.67 -3.34
C LEU A 75 4.72 -9.18 -3.52
N GLU A 76 5.72 -9.73 -4.22
CA GLU A 76 5.91 -11.17 -4.39
C GLU A 76 6.11 -11.87 -3.05
N GLN A 77 6.97 -11.32 -2.18
CA GLN A 77 7.18 -11.86 -0.84
C GLN A 77 5.90 -11.84 0.00
N ARG A 78 5.11 -10.76 -0.06
CA ARG A 78 3.82 -10.69 0.64
C ARG A 78 2.84 -11.76 0.15
N ALA A 79 2.84 -12.02 -1.16
CA ALA A 79 2.01 -13.07 -1.73
C ALA A 79 2.46 -14.46 -1.25
N GLU A 80 3.77 -14.72 -1.21
CA GLU A 80 4.35 -15.98 -0.70
C GLU A 80 4.10 -16.20 0.79
N ASP A 81 4.18 -15.12 1.60
CA ASP A 81 3.91 -15.15 3.04
C ASP A 81 2.41 -15.32 3.36
N GLY A 82 1.56 -15.46 2.34
CA GLY A 82 0.12 -15.60 2.49
C GLY A 82 -0.57 -14.34 3.03
N ALA A 83 0.12 -13.20 3.01
CA ALA A 83 -0.44 -11.92 3.40
C ALA A 83 -1.47 -11.48 2.34
N SER A 84 -2.71 -11.93 2.51
CA SER A 84 -3.82 -11.50 1.68
C SER A 84 -4.03 -10.01 1.88
N SER A 85 -4.05 -9.23 0.79
CA SER A 85 -4.35 -7.81 0.92
C SER A 85 -5.77 -7.63 1.48
N PRO A 86 -6.08 -6.54 2.19
CA PRO A 86 -7.45 -6.27 2.61
C PRO A 86 -8.43 -6.25 1.43
N LEU A 87 -7.97 -5.90 0.22
CA LEU A 87 -8.76 -6.00 -1.00
C LEU A 87 -9.07 -7.47 -1.35
N ASP A 88 -8.09 -8.36 -1.30
CA ASP A 88 -8.28 -9.79 -1.60
C ASP A 88 -9.22 -10.44 -0.57
N LEU A 89 -9.04 -10.14 0.71
CA LEU A 89 -9.90 -10.64 1.78
C LEU A 89 -11.35 -10.15 1.63
N SER A 90 -11.53 -8.87 1.32
CA SER A 90 -12.86 -8.28 1.10
C SER A 90 -13.52 -8.85 -0.16
N SER A 91 -12.74 -9.05 -1.24
CA SER A 91 -13.21 -9.66 -2.48
C SER A 91 -13.62 -11.11 -2.28
N ALA A 92 -12.83 -11.89 -1.54
CA ALA A 92 -13.18 -13.26 -1.19
C ALA A 92 -14.47 -13.29 -0.34
N ALA A 93 -14.58 -12.47 0.70
CA ALA A 93 -15.79 -12.39 1.52
C ALA A 93 -17.04 -12.03 0.69
N ALA A 94 -16.92 -11.08 -0.25
CA ALA A 94 -18.03 -10.72 -1.14
C ALA A 94 -18.44 -11.87 -2.07
N LYS A 95 -17.48 -12.59 -2.65
CA LYS A 95 -17.74 -13.77 -3.49
C LYS A 95 -18.46 -14.86 -2.71
N GLU A 96 -17.89 -15.29 -1.58
CA GLU A 96 -18.47 -16.37 -0.77
C GLU A 96 -19.84 -15.97 -0.20
N GLY A 97 -20.02 -14.71 0.22
CA GLY A 97 -21.32 -14.19 0.64
C GLY A 97 -22.39 -14.23 -0.47
N GLY A 98 -22.00 -13.93 -1.70
CA GLY A 98 -22.87 -14.05 -2.88
C GLY A 98 -23.27 -15.51 -3.17
N GLU A 99 -22.32 -16.43 -3.11
CA GLU A 99 -22.55 -17.87 -3.31
C GLU A 99 -23.47 -18.45 -2.23
N ALA A 100 -23.27 -18.06 -0.97
CA ALA A 100 -24.15 -18.43 0.14
C ALA A 100 -25.61 -17.97 -0.07
N ILE A 101 -25.82 -16.70 -0.44
CA ILE A 101 -27.16 -16.16 -0.74
C ILE A 101 -27.79 -16.91 -1.92
N SER A 102 -27.03 -17.13 -3.00
CA SER A 102 -27.51 -17.83 -4.20
C SER A 102 -28.01 -19.24 -3.88
N TRP A 103 -27.23 -20.02 -3.13
CA TRP A 103 -27.63 -21.37 -2.72
C TRP A 103 -28.77 -21.37 -1.71
N GLY A 104 -28.83 -20.39 -0.79
CA GLY A 104 -29.95 -20.20 0.12
C GLY A 104 -31.27 -20.00 -0.64
N LEU A 105 -31.28 -19.10 -1.64
CA LEU A 105 -32.45 -18.87 -2.48
C LEU A 105 -32.83 -20.11 -3.29
N LYS A 106 -31.84 -20.82 -3.84
CA LYS A 106 -32.08 -22.06 -4.59
C LYS A 106 -32.69 -23.16 -3.70
N ALA A 107 -32.20 -23.31 -2.47
CA ALA A 107 -32.75 -24.27 -1.52
C ALA A 107 -34.21 -23.97 -1.17
N ILE A 108 -34.54 -22.69 -0.97
CA ILE A 108 -35.93 -22.23 -0.73
C ILE A 108 -36.81 -22.55 -1.94
N ALA A 109 -36.34 -22.26 -3.16
CA ALA A 109 -37.12 -22.45 -4.37
C ALA A 109 -37.31 -23.93 -4.74
N SER A 110 -36.31 -24.79 -4.49
CA SER A 110 -36.34 -26.18 -4.95
C SER A 110 -36.98 -27.14 -3.95
N GLY A 111 -36.93 -26.83 -2.65
CA GLY A 111 -37.36 -27.75 -1.58
C GLY A 111 -36.51 -29.02 -1.46
N LYS A 112 -35.36 -29.12 -2.15
CA LYS A 112 -34.51 -30.32 -2.15
C LYS A 112 -33.54 -30.31 -0.96
N ALA A 113 -33.49 -31.43 -0.23
CA ALA A 113 -32.56 -31.60 0.88
C ALA A 113 -31.09 -31.40 0.47
N GLY A 114 -30.70 -31.80 -0.74
CA GLY A 114 -29.35 -31.60 -1.26
C GLY A 114 -28.99 -30.12 -1.46
N ASP A 115 -29.93 -29.30 -1.95
CA ASP A 115 -29.71 -27.86 -2.13
C ASP A 115 -29.63 -27.16 -0.76
N ALA A 116 -30.45 -27.59 0.22
CA ALA A 116 -30.37 -27.10 1.60
C ALA A 116 -29.03 -27.44 2.27
N ALA A 117 -28.53 -28.66 2.08
CA ALA A 117 -27.23 -29.07 2.57
C ALA A 117 -26.09 -28.26 1.93
N ARG A 118 -26.17 -27.99 0.62
CA ARG A 118 -25.18 -27.14 -0.06
C ARG A 118 -25.24 -25.70 0.45
N ALA A 119 -26.43 -25.12 0.59
CA ALA A 119 -26.59 -23.77 1.15
C ALA A 119 -25.95 -23.65 2.55
N ALA A 120 -26.10 -24.67 3.41
CA ALA A 120 -25.48 -24.67 4.72
C ALA A 120 -23.95 -24.69 4.67
N VAL A 121 -23.35 -25.37 3.69
CA VAL A 121 -21.88 -25.35 3.48
C VAL A 121 -21.43 -23.97 3.03
N GLU A 122 -22.09 -23.39 2.03
CA GLU A 122 -21.74 -22.09 1.46
C GLU A 122 -21.87 -20.97 2.50
N HIS A 123 -22.90 -21.00 3.35
CA HIS A 123 -23.01 -20.06 4.47
C HIS A 123 -21.89 -20.17 5.51
N ARG A 124 -21.32 -21.37 5.73
CA ARG A 124 -20.15 -21.54 6.60
C ARG A 124 -18.88 -21.01 5.94
N GLU A 125 -18.68 -21.30 4.65
CA GLU A 125 -17.54 -20.79 3.88
C GLU A 125 -17.56 -19.25 3.83
N ALA A 126 -18.74 -18.64 3.67
CA ALA A 126 -18.94 -17.19 3.77
C ALA A 126 -18.62 -16.65 5.17
N ALA A 127 -19.07 -17.32 6.24
CA ALA A 127 -18.79 -16.91 7.61
C ALA A 127 -17.28 -16.96 7.92
N ASP A 128 -16.58 -17.99 7.46
CA ASP A 128 -15.13 -18.12 7.59
C ASP A 128 -14.40 -17.02 6.82
N ALA A 129 -14.84 -16.70 5.60
CA ALA A 129 -14.30 -15.60 4.81
C ALA A 129 -14.50 -14.23 5.48
N HIS A 130 -15.71 -13.95 6.00
CA HIS A 130 -15.99 -12.73 6.76
C HIS A 130 -15.16 -12.65 8.03
N THR A 131 -14.97 -13.76 8.75
CA THR A 131 -14.14 -13.81 9.96
C THR A 131 -12.69 -13.46 9.65
N ARG A 132 -12.11 -14.05 8.60
CA ARG A 132 -10.74 -13.70 8.15
C ARG A 132 -10.62 -12.22 7.79
N CYS A 133 -11.61 -11.67 7.09
CA CYS A 133 -11.66 -10.27 6.72
C CYS A 133 -11.76 -9.36 7.97
N ALA A 134 -12.64 -9.69 8.92
CA ALA A 134 -12.81 -8.93 10.16
C ALA A 134 -11.53 -8.93 11.00
N ASN A 135 -10.92 -10.10 11.21
CA ASN A 135 -9.67 -10.24 11.95
C ASN A 135 -8.55 -9.35 11.38
N HIS A 136 -8.45 -9.24 10.05
CA HIS A 136 -7.48 -8.36 9.41
C HIS A 136 -7.68 -6.89 9.81
N PHE A 137 -8.92 -6.39 9.73
CA PHE A 137 -9.23 -5.01 10.09
C PHE A 137 -9.11 -4.74 11.60
N GLU A 138 -9.44 -5.71 12.45
CA GLU A 138 -9.27 -5.60 13.91
C GLU A 138 -7.79 -5.48 14.29
N THR A 139 -6.93 -6.30 13.68
CA THR A 139 -5.48 -6.27 13.88
C THR A 139 -4.88 -4.92 13.43
N GLN A 140 -5.40 -4.34 12.34
CA GLN A 140 -5.01 -3.01 11.89
C GLN A 140 -5.49 -1.91 12.85
N GLY A 141 -6.74 -2.01 13.34
CA GLY A 141 -7.34 -1.04 14.26
C GLY A 141 -6.58 -0.90 15.58
N THR A 142 -5.98 -1.98 16.07
CA THR A 142 -5.15 -1.97 17.28
C THR A 142 -3.77 -1.34 17.07
N ALA A 143 -3.19 -1.46 15.87
CA ALA A 143 -1.89 -0.87 15.54
C ALA A 143 -1.92 0.67 15.41
N THR A 144 -3.09 1.26 15.15
CA THR A 144 -3.26 2.71 14.94
C THR A 144 -3.36 3.57 16.20
N VAL A 145 -3.39 2.99 17.42
CA VAL A 145 -3.36 3.78 18.66
C VAL A 145 -1.91 4.10 19.05
N THR A 146 -1.23 4.91 18.24
CA THR A 146 -0.03 5.60 18.71
C THR A 146 -0.50 6.88 19.42
N PRO A 147 -0.30 7.05 20.73
CA PRO A 147 -0.62 8.32 21.37
C PRO A 147 0.26 9.40 20.73
N VAL A 148 -0.37 10.38 20.09
CA VAL A 148 0.30 11.61 19.66
C VAL A 148 0.83 12.27 20.93
N SER A 149 2.11 12.05 21.24
CA SER A 149 2.84 12.80 22.26
C SER A 149 3.05 14.22 21.75
N GLY A 150 1.99 15.01 21.73
CA GLY A 150 2.03 16.45 21.55
C GLY A 150 2.39 17.07 22.89
N LYS A 151 3.63 17.56 23.03
CA LYS A 151 4.00 18.45 24.13
C LYS A 151 3.05 19.65 24.11
N ALA A 152 2.18 19.74 25.12
CA ALA A 152 1.36 20.92 25.33
C ALA A 152 2.28 22.15 25.49
N THR A 153 2.17 23.09 24.55
CA THR A 153 2.79 24.41 24.70
C THR A 153 1.89 25.20 25.65
N PRO A 154 2.37 25.68 26.81
CA PRO A 154 1.52 26.46 27.71
C PRO A 154 1.17 27.80 27.05
N LEU A 155 -0.13 28.10 26.99
CA LEU A 155 -0.64 29.39 26.56
C LEU A 155 -0.16 30.45 27.54
N ARG A 156 0.54 31.49 27.03
CA ARG A 156 0.87 32.68 27.81
C ARG A 156 -0.42 33.39 28.18
N GLU A 157 -0.70 33.51 29.47
CA GLU A 157 -1.71 34.42 29.99
C GLU A 157 -1.35 35.85 29.53
N VAL A 158 -2.23 36.47 28.76
CA VAL A 158 -2.18 37.89 28.48
C VAL A 158 -2.93 38.57 29.61
N SER A 159 -2.19 39.08 30.60
CA SER A 159 -2.74 39.95 31.64
C SER A 159 -3.33 41.22 31.00
N ARG A 160 -4.57 41.54 31.36
CA ARG A 160 -5.13 42.89 31.26
C ARG A 160 -5.22 43.48 32.65
#